data_AF-A0A7Z1HPC8-F1
#
_entry.id   AF-A0A7Z1HPC8-F1
#
_cell.length_a   1.000
_cell.length_b   1.000
_cell.length_c   1.000
_cell.angle_alpha   90.00
_cell.angle_beta   90.00
_cell.angle_gamma   90.00
#
_symmetry.space_group_name_H-M   'P 1'
#
loop_
_entity.id
_entity.type
_entity.pdbx_description
1 polymer ?
#
loop_
_entity_poly.entity_id
_entity_poly.type
_entity_poly.pdbx_seq_one_letter_code
_entity_poly.pdbx_strand_id
1 'polypeptide(L)' 'VQAAHRNEGKGIGLKVDDSLTAALCPPCHERIDNGKDLSREERRSEMDRAIVLTLQKLTREGRVTVR' A
#
# COMPACT_ATOMS: atom_id res chain seq x y z
N VAL A 1 -7.52 10.90 0.81
CA VAL A 1 -6.83 9.66 0.39
C VAL A 1 -5.39 10.01 0.01
N GLN A 2 -4.43 9.13 0.28
CA GLN A 2 -3.00 9.29 0.02
C GLN A 2 -2.48 8.06 -0.72
N ALA A 3 -1.39 8.22 -1.48
CA ALA A 3 -0.64 7.10 -2.06
C ALA A 3 0.38 6.58 -1.02
N ALA A 4 -0.04 5.61 -0.22
CA ALA A 4 0.79 4.97 0.79
C ALA A 4 1.70 3.92 0.12
N HIS A 5 3.00 4.06 0.26
CA HIS A 5 3.96 3.15 -0.36
C HIS A 5 4.26 1.97 0.57
N ARG A 6 4.42 0.77 0.01
CA ARG A 6 4.93 -0.37 0.78
C ARG A 6 6.26 -0.03 1.45
N ASN A 7 6.42 -0.47 2.70
CA ASN A 7 7.63 -0.25 3.49
C ASN A 7 8.64 -1.42 3.43
N GLU A 8 8.60 -2.21 2.36
CA GLU A 8 9.45 -3.40 2.18
C GLU A 8 10.24 -3.35 0.87
N GLY A 9 11.49 -3.85 0.91
CA GLY A 9 12.36 -3.89 -0.26
C GLY A 9 12.99 -2.53 -0.61
N LYS A 10 13.09 -1.61 0.35
CA LYS A 10 13.64 -0.25 0.17
C LYS A 10 14.61 0.13 1.28
N GLY A 11 15.52 1.07 0.97
CA GLY A 11 16.32 1.76 1.98
C GLY A 11 15.52 2.80 2.77
N ILE A 12 16.08 3.28 3.87
CA ILE A 12 15.47 4.34 4.69
C ILE A 12 15.31 5.61 3.85
N GLY A 13 14.13 6.24 3.90
CA GLY A 13 13.83 7.46 3.15
C GLY A 13 13.54 7.25 1.65
N LEU A 14 13.72 6.03 1.12
CA LEU A 14 13.39 5.70 -0.26
C LEU A 14 11.93 5.30 -0.42
N LYS A 15 11.41 5.48 -1.63
CA LYS A 15 10.11 4.97 -2.08
C LYS A 15 10.33 3.72 -2.92
N VAL A 16 9.40 2.78 -2.82
CA VAL A 16 9.30 1.65 -3.76
C VAL A 16 8.59 2.10 -5.04
N ASP A 17 8.49 1.20 -6.01
CA ASP A 17 7.72 1.41 -7.24
C ASP A 17 6.26 1.85 -6.96
N ASP A 18 5.72 2.71 -7.82
CA ASP A 18 4.35 3.25 -7.69
C ASP A 18 3.27 2.15 -7.79
N SER A 19 3.56 1.03 -8.45
CA SER A 19 2.66 -0.15 -8.49
C SER A 19 2.51 -0.82 -7.12
N LEU A 20 3.38 -0.50 -6.16
CA LEU A 20 3.38 -0.99 -4.79
C LEU A 20 2.82 0.05 -3.82
N THR A 21 1.82 0.82 -4.28
CA THR A 21 1.12 1.83 -3.48
C THR A 21 -0.35 1.46 -3.24
N ALA A 22 -0.85 1.84 -2.06
CA ALA A 22 -2.24 1.69 -1.67
C ALA A 22 -2.91 3.06 -1.51
N ALA A 23 -4.16 3.16 -1.95
CA ALA A 23 -5.00 4.33 -1.75
C ALA A 23 -5.63 4.29 -0.34
N LEU A 24 -4.97 4.91 0.65
CA LEU A 24 -5.39 4.87 2.06
C LEU A 24 -5.78 6.26 2.59
N CYS A 25 -6.66 6.32 3.60
CA CYS A 25 -6.82 7.54 4.39
C CYS A 25 -5.68 7.67 5.41
N PRO A 26 -5.35 8.88 5.89
CA PRO A 26 -4.22 9.08 6.81
C PRO A 26 -4.28 8.20 8.08
N PRO A 27 -5.45 8.00 8.75
CA PRO A 27 -5.53 7.10 9.90
C PRO A 27 -5.22 5.63 9.58
N CYS A 28 -5.71 5.11 8.44
CA CYS A 28 -5.39 3.75 8.01
C CYS A 28 -3.92 3.61 7.63
N HIS A 29 -3.36 4.62 6.97
CA HIS A 29 -1.94 4.65 6.61
C HIS A 29 -1.05 4.62 7.86
N GLU A 30 -1.34 5.47 8.86
CA GLU A 30 -0.61 5.48 10.13
C GLU A 30 -0.70 4.13 10.85
N ARG A 31 -1.90 3.55 10.94
CA ARG A 31 -2.14 2.25 11.58
C ARG A 31 -1.34 1.12 10.92
N ILE A 32 -1.33 1.06 9.59
CA ILE A 32 -0.62 0.02 8.84
C ILE A 32 0.89 0.22 8.87
N ASP A 33 1.39 1.47 8.83
CA ASP A 33 2.84 1.71 8.81
C ASP A 33 3.47 1.62 10.20
N ASN A 34 2.82 2.21 11.20
CA ASN A 34 3.41 2.49 12.51
C ASN A 34 2.52 2.10 13.70
N GLY A 35 1.30 1.60 13.46
CA GLY A 35 0.37 1.18 14.50
C GLY A 35 0.95 0.10 15.41
N LYS A 36 0.48 0.08 16.66
CA LYS A 36 0.91 -0.86 17.71
C LYS A 36 -0.06 -2.02 17.90
N ASP A 37 -1.23 -1.97 17.26
CA ASP A 37 -2.30 -2.96 17.36
C ASP A 37 -2.11 -4.17 16.44
N LEU A 38 -1.15 -4.09 15.52
CA LEU A 38 -0.82 -5.15 14.56
C LEU A 38 0.65 -5.57 14.70
N SER A 39 0.89 -6.87 14.59
CA SER A 39 2.23 -7.41 14.41
C SER A 39 2.84 -6.92 13.09
N ARG A 40 4.16 -7.10 12.93
CA ARG A 40 4.86 -6.75 11.68
C ARG A 40 4.28 -7.49 10.48
N GLU A 41 3.91 -8.76 10.64
CA GLU A 41 3.37 -9.58 9.56
C GLU A 41 1.95 -9.15 9.19
N GLU A 42 1.09 -8.88 10.18
CA GLU A 42 -0.26 -8.36 9.93
C GLU A 42 -0.24 -7.02 9.20
N ARG A 43 0.65 -6.09 9.59
CA ARG A 43 0.83 -4.80 8.90
C ARG A 43 1.20 -5.00 7.41
N ARG A 44 2.08 -5.94 7.12
CA ARG A 44 2.50 -6.25 5.74
C ARG A 44 1.36 -6.87 4.94
N SER A 45 0.66 -7.83 5.52
CA SER A 45 -0.52 -8.45 4.92
C SER A 45 -1.63 -7.42 4.62
N GLU A 46 -1.89 -6.49 5.53
CA GLU A 46 -2.87 -5.42 5.32
C GLU A 46 -2.44 -4.45 4.22
N MET A 47 -1.15 -4.09 4.15
CA MET A 47 -0.59 -3.28 3.06
C MET A 47 -0.73 -4.00 1.71
N ASP A 48 -0.33 -5.27 1.62
CA ASP A 48 -0.44 -6.07 0.40
C ASP A 48 -1.89 -6.17 -0.07
N ARG A 49 -2.82 -6.44 0.86
CA ARG A 49 -4.25 -6.44 0.58
C ARG A 49 -4.73 -5.08 0.05
N ALA A 50 -4.29 -3.98 0.65
CA ALA A 50 -4.68 -2.63 0.22
C ALA A 50 -4.12 -2.27 -1.17
N ILE A 51 -2.89 -2.69 -1.50
CA ILE A 51 -2.29 -2.53 -2.84
C ILE A 51 -3.11 -3.31 -3.87
N VAL A 52 -3.43 -4.58 -3.61
CA VAL A 52 -4.23 -5.40 -4.53
C VAL A 52 -5.60 -4.78 -4.78
N LEU A 53 -6.28 -4.30 -3.74
CA LEU A 53 -7.58 -3.63 -3.89
C LEU A 53 -7.48 -2.32 -4.68
N THR A 54 -6.39 -1.57 -4.50
CA THR A 54 -6.11 -0.34 -5.26
C THR A 54 -5.90 -0.65 -6.73
N LEU A 55 -5.01 -1.59 -7.06
CA LEU A 55 -4.76 -2.03 -8.44
C LEU A 55 -6.01 -2.63 -9.08
N GLN A 56 -6.80 -3.41 -8.35
CA GLN A 56 -8.06 -3.95 -8.85
C GLN A 56 -9.02 -2.83 -9.27
N LYS A 57 -9.16 -1.78 -8.47
CA LYS A 57 -9.98 -0.62 -8.81
C LYS A 57 -9.43 0.12 -10.03
N LEU A 58 -8.13 0.42 -10.06
CA LEU A 58 -7.50 1.11 -11.19
C LEU A 58 -7.61 0.32 -12.50
N THR A 59 -7.49 -1.01 -12.43
CA THR A 59 -7.66 -1.90 -13.58
C THR A 59 -9.10 -1.87 -14.11
N ARG A 60 -10.10 -1.95 -13.20
CA ARG A 60 -11.53 -1.84 -13.58
C ARG A 60 -11.86 -0.48 -14.21
N GLU A 61 -11.16 0.57 -13.80
CA GLU A 61 -11.29 1.92 -14.37
C GLU A 61 -10.46 2.13 -15.66
N GLY A 62 -9.72 1.11 -16.13
CA GLY A 62 -8.87 1.21 -17.32
C GLY A 62 -7.63 2.08 -17.15
N ARG A 63 -7.26 2.42 -15.92
CA ARG A 63 -6.07 3.26 -15.60
C ARG A 63 -4.77 2.45 -15.55
N VAL A 64 -4.88 1.14 -15.35
CA VAL A 64 -3.77 0.18 -15.39
C VAL A 64 -4.17 -0.95 -16.33
N THR A 65 -3.25 -1.39 -17.17
CA THR A 65 -3.45 -2.49 -18.12
C THR A 65 -2.32 -3.50 -18.02
N VAL A 66 -2.64 -4.75 -18.35
CA VAL A 66 -1.64 -5.81 -18.57
C VAL A 66 -1.44 -5.91 -20.08
N ARG A 67 -0.18 -5.99 -20.51
CA ARG A 67 0.19 -6.13 -21.92
C ARG A 67 0.53 -7.57 -22.27
#